data_AF-A0A293LDD0-F1
#
_entry.id   AF-A0A293LDD0-F1
#
_cell.length_a   1.000
_cell.length_b   1.000
_cell.length_c   1.000
_cell.angle_alpha   90.00
_cell.angle_beta   90.00
_cell.angle_gamma   90.00
#
_symmetry.space_group_name_H-M   'P 1'
#
loop_
_entity.id
_entity.type
_entity.pdbx_description
1 polymer ?
#
loop_
_entity_poly.entity_id
_entity_poly.type
_entity_poly.pdbx_seq_one_letter_code
_entity_poly.pdbx_strand_id
1 'polypeptide(L)'
;MTTSKERTRCSSGSHTCRSTREQSCQSLSHWIPSTETLCTCSEAKVLSQAGQVWFPDSAYKTAQAIHDFNREELPLMVFANWRGFSGGMKDMYDQVLKFGAYIVDALHNYNQPVIVYIPPYAELRGGAWAVVDAAINPRQMKKDLIKTMHRVDATCRDLVSRLGISTDAEEKENLQKQLLQREQQLLPMYHQVALTFADLHDLPARMQEKGVIQDVVPWA
;
A
#
# COMPACT_ATOMS: atom_id res chain seq x y z
N MET A 1 7.19 -63.81 26.85
CA MET A 1 7.75 -62.54 26.36
C MET A 1 6.62 -61.73 25.73
N THR A 2 5.91 -61.03 26.61
CA THR A 2 5.00 -59.90 26.38
C THR A 2 5.80 -58.71 25.79
N THR A 3 5.31 -57.70 25.08
CA THR A 3 4.13 -56.80 25.24
C THR A 3 4.12 -55.86 24.01
N SER A 4 3.02 -55.79 23.24
CA SER A 4 2.02 -54.71 23.20
C SER A 4 2.37 -53.44 22.39
N LYS A 5 1.59 -53.26 21.31
CA LYS A 5 1.34 -51.98 20.60
C LYS A 5 1.05 -50.86 21.60
N GLU A 6 1.87 -49.83 21.62
CA GLU A 6 1.60 -48.63 22.40
C GLU A 6 0.82 -47.63 21.53
N ARG A 7 -0.49 -47.61 21.78
CA ARG A 7 -1.44 -46.63 21.23
C ARG A 7 -1.47 -45.48 22.23
N THR A 8 -0.70 -44.42 22.00
CA THR A 8 -0.68 -43.28 22.92
C THR A 8 -2.01 -42.54 22.83
N ARG A 9 -2.77 -42.67 23.91
CA ARG A 9 -4.06 -42.06 24.18
C ARG A 9 -3.83 -40.55 24.35
N CYS A 10 -4.42 -39.72 23.49
CA CYS A 10 -4.53 -38.29 23.75
C CYS A 10 -5.39 -38.09 25.00
N SER A 11 -4.76 -37.76 26.12
CA SER A 11 -5.42 -37.32 27.34
C SER A 11 -5.90 -35.88 27.16
N SER A 12 -7.18 -35.70 27.42
CA SER A 12 -7.88 -34.44 27.65
C SER A 12 -7.04 -33.42 28.41
N GLY A 13 -6.62 -32.38 27.71
CA GLY A 13 -6.08 -31.15 28.25
C GLY A 13 -6.48 -30.05 27.29
N SER A 14 -7.36 -29.17 27.73
CA SER A 14 -7.84 -27.99 27.01
C SER A 14 -6.68 -27.04 26.72
N HIS A 15 -5.91 -27.34 25.68
CA HIS A 15 -5.11 -26.36 24.99
C HIS A 15 -6.03 -25.74 23.95
N THR A 16 -6.74 -24.69 24.36
CA THR A 16 -7.11 -23.63 23.43
C THR A 16 -5.81 -23.18 22.78
N CYS A 17 -5.52 -23.75 21.61
CA CYS A 17 -4.58 -23.20 20.66
C CYS A 17 -5.19 -21.86 20.27
N ARG A 18 -4.86 -20.82 21.04
CA ARG A 18 -5.03 -19.45 20.58
C ARG A 18 -4.12 -19.36 19.38
N SER A 19 -4.69 -19.57 18.20
CA SER A 19 -4.14 -19.01 16.98
C SER A 19 -4.23 -17.50 17.16
N THR A 20 -3.26 -16.90 17.85
CA THR A 20 -2.74 -15.61 17.44
C THR A 20 -2.37 -15.83 15.98
N ARG A 21 -3.29 -15.44 15.09
CA ARG A 21 -3.00 -15.25 13.67
C ARG A 21 -1.99 -14.11 13.61
N GLU A 22 -0.74 -14.39 13.95
CA GLU A 22 0.37 -13.75 13.27
C GLU A 22 0.18 -14.14 11.82
N GLN A 23 -0.38 -13.23 11.03
CA GLN A 23 -0.25 -13.30 9.57
C GLN A 23 1.22 -13.05 9.25
N SER A 24 2.07 -14.03 9.55
CA SER A 24 3.38 -14.15 8.97
C SER A 24 3.13 -14.32 7.47
N CYS A 25 3.43 -13.31 6.67
CA CYS A 25 3.37 -13.44 5.22
C CYS A 25 4.26 -14.61 4.81
N GLN A 26 3.66 -15.61 4.17
CA GLN A 26 4.35 -16.83 3.78
C GLN A 26 5.44 -16.52 2.75
N SER A 27 6.60 -17.15 2.90
CA SER A 27 7.63 -17.18 1.85
C SER A 27 7.11 -17.99 0.66
N LEU A 28 7.29 -17.45 -0.54
CA LEU A 28 6.89 -18.11 -1.77
C LEU A 28 8.09 -18.85 -2.37
N SER A 29 7.90 -20.09 -2.83
CA SER A 29 8.91 -20.82 -3.59
C SER A 29 8.66 -20.66 -5.08
N HIS A 30 9.55 -19.99 -5.80
CA HIS A 30 9.51 -19.87 -7.25
C HIS A 30 10.34 -20.98 -7.89
N TRP A 31 9.72 -21.82 -8.74
CA TRP A 31 10.39 -22.90 -9.45
C TRP A 31 10.83 -22.42 -10.83
N ILE A 32 12.15 -22.43 -11.07
CA ILE A 32 12.72 -22.09 -12.36
C ILE A 32 12.98 -23.40 -13.13
N PRO A 33 12.35 -23.59 -14.30
CA PRO A 33 12.58 -24.76 -15.12
C PRO A 33 14.02 -24.81 -15.64
N SER A 34 14.55 -26.02 -15.76
CA SER A 34 15.77 -26.27 -16.53
C SER A 34 15.51 -25.99 -18.02
N THR A 35 16.33 -25.14 -18.64
CA THR A 35 16.25 -24.89 -20.08
C THR A 35 16.98 -26.00 -20.83
N GLU A 36 16.21 -26.93 -21.41
CA GLU A 36 16.75 -28.11 -22.09
C GLU A 36 17.59 -27.81 -23.35
N THR A 37 17.54 -26.59 -23.88
CA THR A 37 18.05 -26.31 -25.24
C THR A 37 19.53 -25.93 -25.33
N LEU A 38 20.24 -25.59 -24.25
CA LEU A 38 21.60 -25.03 -24.36
C LEU A 38 22.66 -25.55 -23.38
N CYS A 39 22.31 -26.33 -22.35
CA CYS A 39 23.33 -26.84 -21.42
C CYS A 39 22.86 -28.08 -20.64
N THR A 40 23.61 -29.18 -20.72
CA THR A 40 23.44 -30.40 -19.92
C THR A 40 23.67 -30.20 -18.41
N CYS A 41 24.15 -29.03 -17.98
CA CYS A 41 24.35 -28.65 -16.57
C CYS A 41 23.22 -27.80 -15.98
N SER A 42 22.15 -27.50 -16.72
CA SER A 42 21.05 -26.68 -16.17
C SER A 42 20.08 -27.54 -15.37
N GLU A 43 20.24 -27.55 -14.05
CA GLU A 43 19.27 -28.17 -13.14
C GLU A 43 18.15 -27.18 -12.78
N ALA A 44 16.95 -27.71 -12.54
CA ALA A 44 15.82 -26.92 -12.06
C ALA A 44 16.14 -26.35 -10.67
N LYS A 45 15.88 -25.05 -10.49
CA LYS A 45 16.21 -24.34 -9.24
C LYS A 45 14.94 -23.89 -8.54
N VAL A 46 14.81 -24.22 -7.27
CA VAL A 46 13.78 -23.65 -6.39
C VAL A 46 14.38 -22.46 -5.67
N LEU A 47 13.87 -21.26 -5.97
CA LEU A 47 14.25 -20.03 -5.26
C LEU A 47 13.21 -19.74 -4.17
N SER A 48 13.66 -19.62 -2.93
CA SER A 48 12.83 -19.16 -1.82
C SER A 48 12.81 -17.64 -1.78
N GLN A 49 11.66 -17.05 -2.06
CA GLN A 49 11.40 -15.60 -1.96
C GLN A 49 10.66 -15.31 -0.66
N ALA A 50 11.20 -14.42 0.17
CA ALA A 50 10.55 -14.01 1.41
C ALA A 50 9.27 -13.19 1.12
N GLY A 51 8.23 -13.40 1.94
CA GLY A 51 7.04 -12.54 1.88
C GLY A 51 7.38 -11.08 2.22
N GLN A 52 6.56 -10.13 1.75
CA GLN A 52 6.70 -8.69 2.03
C GLN A 52 8.00 -8.04 1.50
N VAL A 53 8.70 -8.67 0.55
CA VAL A 53 9.92 -8.13 -0.07
C VAL A 53 9.73 -8.02 -1.58
N TRP A 54 10.19 -6.91 -2.16
CA TRP A 54 10.24 -6.77 -3.62
C TRP A 54 11.50 -7.41 -4.20
N PHE A 55 11.26 -8.42 -5.03
CA PHE A 55 12.20 -9.05 -5.95
C PHE A 55 12.09 -8.43 -7.35
N PRO A 56 13.10 -8.59 -8.22
CA PRO A 56 13.10 -8.00 -9.57
C PRO A 56 11.86 -8.35 -10.41
N ASP A 57 11.41 -9.59 -10.35
CA ASP A 57 10.18 -10.09 -11.00
C ASP A 57 8.91 -9.43 -10.44
N SER A 58 8.79 -9.35 -9.12
CA SER A 58 7.63 -8.76 -8.44
C SER A 58 7.54 -7.25 -8.65
N ALA A 59 8.69 -6.55 -8.64
CA ALA A 59 8.78 -5.12 -8.89
C ALA A 59 8.40 -4.81 -10.34
N TYR A 60 8.93 -5.57 -11.30
CA TYR A 60 8.58 -5.44 -12.71
C TYR A 60 7.09 -5.69 -12.96
N LYS A 61 6.53 -6.75 -12.36
CA LYS A 61 5.08 -7.05 -12.46
C LYS A 61 4.21 -5.93 -11.90
N THR A 62 4.64 -5.31 -10.79
CA THR A 62 3.94 -4.18 -10.18
C THR A 62 3.95 -2.97 -11.10
N ALA A 63 5.11 -2.60 -11.66
CA ALA A 63 5.23 -1.50 -12.61
C ALA A 63 4.35 -1.71 -13.86
N GLN A 64 4.39 -2.93 -14.40
CA GLN A 64 3.59 -3.30 -15.57
C GLN A 64 2.09 -3.20 -15.28
N ALA A 65 1.63 -3.72 -14.14
CA ALA A 65 0.22 -3.63 -13.75
C ALA A 65 -0.27 -2.18 -13.63
N ILE A 66 0.55 -1.28 -13.06
CA ILE A 66 0.22 0.14 -12.96
C ILE A 66 0.11 0.76 -14.35
N HIS A 67 1.04 0.44 -15.25
CA HIS A 67 1.02 0.96 -16.62
C HIS A 67 -0.22 0.49 -17.39
N ASP A 68 -0.61 -0.77 -17.19
CA ASP A 68 -1.80 -1.34 -17.83
C ASP A 68 -3.09 -0.72 -17.27
N PHE A 69 -3.20 -0.52 -15.95
CA PHE A 69 -4.33 0.20 -15.36
C PHE A 69 -4.45 1.65 -15.81
N ASN A 70 -3.33 2.32 -16.07
CA ASN A 70 -3.33 3.68 -16.61
C ASN A 70 -3.91 3.73 -18.03
N ARG A 71 -3.57 2.74 -18.87
CA ARG A 71 -4.11 2.60 -20.24
C ARG A 71 -5.61 2.31 -20.24
N GLU A 72 -6.08 1.55 -19.26
CA GLU A 72 -7.51 1.23 -19.08
C GLU A 72 -8.28 2.33 -18.34
N GLU A 73 -7.60 3.39 -17.91
CA GLU A 73 -8.17 4.51 -17.15
C GLU A 73 -8.90 4.09 -15.87
N LEU A 74 -8.42 3.05 -15.19
CA LEU A 74 -9.03 2.56 -13.95
C LEU A 74 -8.44 3.25 -12.71
N PRO A 75 -9.20 3.40 -11.62
CA PRO A 75 -8.63 3.81 -10.34
C PRO A 75 -7.76 2.69 -9.75
N LEU A 76 -6.60 3.04 -9.19
CA LEU A 76 -5.66 2.07 -8.60
C LEU A 76 -5.78 2.04 -7.08
N MET A 77 -5.95 0.86 -6.51
CA MET A 77 -5.89 0.62 -5.07
C MET A 77 -4.75 -0.33 -4.73
N VAL A 78 -3.79 0.12 -3.91
CA VAL A 78 -2.62 -0.66 -3.51
C VAL A 78 -2.70 -1.01 -2.04
N PHE A 79 -2.70 -2.30 -1.73
CA PHE A 79 -2.53 -2.80 -0.37
C PHE A 79 -1.04 -2.93 -0.04
N ALA A 80 -0.48 -1.89 0.57
CA ALA A 80 0.94 -1.81 0.84
C ALA A 80 1.32 -2.61 2.09
N ASN A 81 2.07 -3.70 1.88
CA ASN A 81 2.66 -4.52 2.93
C ASN A 81 4.04 -5.01 2.49
N TRP A 82 4.97 -4.08 2.33
CA TRP A 82 6.34 -4.38 1.90
C TRP A 82 7.36 -3.77 2.85
N ARG A 83 8.20 -4.64 3.41
CA ARG A 83 9.32 -4.22 4.25
C ARG A 83 10.44 -3.55 3.45
N GLY A 84 10.57 -3.82 2.15
CA GLY A 84 11.61 -3.21 1.32
C GLY A 84 11.92 -3.99 0.05
N PHE A 85 13.00 -3.58 -0.60
CA PHE A 85 13.58 -4.28 -1.74
C PHE A 85 14.57 -5.36 -1.28
N SER A 86 14.69 -6.45 -2.05
CA SER A 86 15.73 -7.45 -1.81
C SER A 86 17.10 -6.85 -2.08
N GLY A 87 17.95 -6.83 -1.06
CA GLY A 87 19.34 -6.36 -1.13
C GLY A 87 20.36 -7.48 -1.41
N GLY A 88 19.91 -8.67 -1.83
CA GLY A 88 20.80 -9.78 -2.15
C GLY A 88 21.69 -9.47 -3.35
N MET A 89 22.94 -9.95 -3.35
CA MET A 89 23.90 -9.70 -4.45
C MET A 89 23.34 -10.13 -5.82
N LYS A 90 22.61 -11.26 -5.84
CA LYS A 90 21.93 -11.75 -7.04
C LYS A 90 20.83 -10.78 -7.51
N ASP A 91 19.93 -10.38 -6.62
CA ASP A 91 18.80 -9.51 -6.98
C ASP A 91 19.27 -8.10 -7.38
N MET A 92 20.38 -7.64 -6.81
CA MET A 92 21.05 -6.40 -7.22
C MET A 92 21.67 -6.52 -8.61
N TYR A 93 22.29 -7.67 -8.94
CA TYR A 93 22.79 -7.95 -10.29
C TYR A 93 21.64 -8.06 -11.31
N ASP A 94 20.53 -8.65 -10.90
CA ASP A 94 19.28 -8.76 -11.67
C ASP A 94 18.51 -7.42 -11.76
N GLN A 95 19.17 -6.31 -11.41
CA GLN A 95 18.71 -4.93 -11.65
C GLN A 95 17.43 -4.55 -10.89
N VAL A 96 17.23 -5.06 -9.67
CA VAL A 96 16.06 -4.71 -8.83
C VAL A 96 15.82 -3.20 -8.69
N LEU A 97 16.89 -2.40 -8.63
CA LEU A 97 16.81 -0.93 -8.56
C LEU A 97 16.21 -0.29 -9.83
N LYS A 98 16.48 -0.87 -11.00
CA LYS A 98 15.92 -0.40 -12.27
C LYS A 98 14.41 -0.59 -12.30
N PHE A 99 13.94 -1.73 -11.81
CA PHE A 99 12.50 -2.01 -11.71
C PHE A 99 11.82 -1.15 -10.64
N GLY A 100 12.50 -0.84 -9.53
CA GLY A 100 12.03 0.15 -8.55
C GLY A 100 11.77 1.51 -9.19
N ALA A 101 12.68 1.99 -10.06
CA ALA A 101 12.48 3.23 -10.80
C ALA A 101 11.30 3.18 -11.79
N TYR A 102 11.04 2.04 -12.42
CA TYR A 102 9.90 1.87 -13.33
C TYR A 102 8.56 2.02 -12.61
N ILE A 103 8.45 1.59 -11.35
CA ILE A 103 7.23 1.80 -10.55
C ILE A 103 7.00 3.30 -10.33
N VAL A 104 8.06 4.05 -9.98
CA VAL A 104 7.98 5.50 -9.77
C VAL A 104 7.55 6.21 -11.06
N ASP A 105 8.14 5.83 -12.20
CA ASP A 105 7.78 6.40 -13.50
C ASP A 105 6.32 6.09 -13.89
N ALA A 106 5.87 4.85 -13.65
CA ALA A 106 4.48 4.45 -13.89
C ALA A 106 3.49 5.25 -13.02
N LEU A 107 3.81 5.49 -11.75
CA LEU A 107 2.99 6.30 -10.84
C LEU A 107 3.02 7.81 -11.18
N HIS A 108 4.15 8.31 -11.67
CA HIS A 108 4.28 9.70 -12.09
C HIS A 108 3.38 10.00 -13.31
N ASN A 109 3.36 9.09 -14.28
CA ASN A 109 2.55 9.21 -15.51
C ASN A 109 1.08 8.77 -15.31
N TYR A 110 0.67 8.40 -14.10
CA TYR A 110 -0.67 7.92 -13.81
C TYR A 110 -1.69 9.07 -13.75
N ASN A 111 -2.80 8.96 -14.47
CA ASN A 111 -3.79 10.05 -14.58
C ASN A 111 -5.05 9.86 -13.73
N GLN A 112 -5.28 8.66 -13.20
CA GLN A 112 -6.45 8.30 -12.41
C GLN A 112 -6.13 8.35 -10.90
N PRO A 113 -7.12 8.32 -9.99
CA PRO A 113 -6.80 8.37 -8.56
C PRO A 113 -6.10 7.09 -8.09
N VAL A 114 -5.05 7.26 -7.29
CA VAL A 114 -4.29 6.17 -6.67
C VAL A 114 -4.47 6.25 -5.16
N ILE A 115 -4.91 5.16 -4.55
CA ILE A 115 -5.09 5.04 -3.10
C ILE A 115 -4.16 3.95 -2.59
N VAL A 116 -3.26 4.33 -1.69
CA VAL A 116 -2.35 3.40 -1.00
C VAL A 116 -2.92 3.15 0.39
N TYR A 117 -3.36 1.92 0.64
CA TYR A 117 -3.86 1.48 1.94
C TYR A 117 -2.82 0.59 2.62
N ILE A 118 -2.45 0.92 3.85
CA ILE A 118 -1.58 0.10 4.70
C ILE A 118 -2.50 -0.67 5.67
N PRO A 119 -2.67 -1.99 5.51
CA PRO A 119 -3.50 -2.80 6.40
C PRO A 119 -2.97 -2.82 7.85
N PRO A 120 -3.81 -3.14 8.85
CA PRO A 120 -3.33 -3.39 10.20
C PRO A 120 -2.30 -4.53 10.18
N TYR A 121 -1.25 -4.40 10.99
CA TYR A 121 -0.10 -5.32 11.03
C TYR A 121 0.79 -5.35 9.78
N ALA A 122 0.53 -4.51 8.77
CA ALA A 122 1.43 -4.35 7.65
C ALA A 122 2.62 -3.46 8.02
N GLU A 123 3.78 -3.73 7.43
CA GLU A 123 4.94 -2.86 7.54
C GLU A 123 5.32 -2.28 6.18
N LEU A 124 5.63 -0.98 6.18
CA LEU A 124 6.15 -0.26 5.03
C LEU A 124 7.39 0.51 5.48
N ARG A 125 8.58 0.06 5.07
CA ARG A 125 9.85 0.69 5.47
C ARG A 125 10.44 1.51 4.33
N GLY A 126 11.48 2.31 4.64
CA GLY A 126 12.00 3.39 3.80
C GLY A 126 12.15 3.05 2.32
N GLY A 127 12.82 1.94 1.97
CA GLY A 127 12.99 1.54 0.57
C GLY A 127 11.66 1.33 -0.16
N ALA A 128 10.69 0.69 0.51
CA ALA A 128 9.38 0.45 -0.08
C ALA A 128 8.48 1.70 -0.09
N TRP A 129 8.56 2.52 0.97
CA TRP A 129 7.85 3.81 1.05
C TRP A 129 8.27 4.75 -0.07
N ALA A 130 9.57 4.85 -0.36
CA ALA A 130 10.10 5.80 -1.35
C ALA A 130 9.50 5.63 -2.75
N VAL A 131 9.06 4.42 -3.11
CA VAL A 131 8.53 4.10 -4.43
C VAL A 131 7.01 4.30 -4.52
N VAL A 132 6.33 4.37 -3.39
CA VAL A 132 4.86 4.48 -3.30
C VAL A 132 4.45 5.80 -2.63
N ASP A 133 5.40 6.71 -2.43
CA ASP A 133 5.18 7.98 -1.76
C ASP A 133 4.20 8.88 -2.54
N ALA A 134 3.29 9.51 -1.80
CA ALA A 134 2.30 10.44 -2.35
C ALA A 134 2.92 11.68 -3.01
N ALA A 135 4.20 11.95 -2.75
CA ALA A 135 4.96 13.03 -3.39
C ALA A 135 5.24 12.78 -4.89
N ILE A 136 5.20 11.53 -5.37
CA ILE A 136 5.50 11.18 -6.77
C ILE A 136 4.46 11.79 -7.73
N ASN A 137 3.18 11.78 -7.32
CA ASN A 137 2.08 12.38 -8.07
C ASN A 137 1.06 13.01 -7.12
N PRO A 138 1.34 14.23 -6.62
CA PRO A 138 0.49 14.87 -5.62
C PRO A 138 -0.89 15.24 -6.19
N ARG A 139 -1.02 15.40 -7.51
CA ARG A 139 -2.28 15.75 -8.17
C ARG A 139 -3.31 14.63 -8.10
N GLN A 140 -2.86 13.38 -8.10
CA GLN A 140 -3.73 12.20 -8.08
C GLN A 140 -3.82 11.59 -6.67
N MET A 141 -2.74 11.61 -5.90
CA MET A 141 -2.66 10.99 -4.58
C MET A 141 -3.13 11.89 -3.42
N LYS A 142 -3.13 13.24 -3.57
CA LYS A 142 -3.71 14.16 -2.57
C LYS A 142 -5.19 14.49 -2.81
N LYS A 143 -5.82 13.83 -3.81
CA LYS A 143 -7.19 14.15 -4.23
C LYS A 143 -8.19 14.12 -3.07
N ASP A 144 -7.99 13.27 -2.07
CA ASP A 144 -9.00 13.11 -1.02
C ASP A 144 -9.02 14.27 -0.01
N LEU A 145 -7.86 14.86 0.29
CA LEU A 145 -7.80 16.10 1.08
C LEU A 145 -8.42 17.26 0.31
N ILE A 146 -8.06 17.43 -0.97
CA ILE A 146 -8.54 18.53 -1.82
C ILE A 146 -10.06 18.41 -2.05
N LYS A 147 -10.58 17.21 -2.35
CA LYS A 147 -12.03 16.94 -2.43
C LYS A 147 -12.75 17.32 -1.14
N THR A 148 -12.15 16.99 0.01
CA THR A 148 -12.73 17.33 1.32
C THR A 148 -12.73 18.83 1.54
N MET A 149 -11.66 19.54 1.16
CA MET A 149 -11.60 21.00 1.19
C MET A 149 -12.70 21.63 0.34
N HIS A 150 -12.89 21.17 -0.90
CA HIS A 150 -13.94 21.69 -1.80
C HIS A 150 -15.36 21.41 -1.27
N ARG A 151 -15.55 20.31 -0.54
CA ARG A 151 -16.83 19.96 0.08
C ARG A 151 -17.13 20.81 1.33
N VAL A 152 -16.13 21.00 2.19
CA VAL A 152 -16.32 21.60 3.53
C VAL A 152 -16.12 23.13 3.50
N ASP A 153 -15.05 23.64 2.89
CA ASP A 153 -14.74 25.07 2.85
C ASP A 153 -15.65 25.81 1.88
N ALA A 154 -16.30 26.88 2.35
CA ALA A 154 -17.23 27.65 1.55
C ALA A 154 -16.53 28.40 0.40
N THR A 155 -15.35 28.97 0.67
CA THR A 155 -14.59 29.75 -0.33
C THR A 155 -14.10 28.87 -1.47
N CYS A 156 -13.55 27.69 -1.18
CA CYS A 156 -13.18 26.72 -2.21
C CYS A 156 -14.39 26.31 -3.07
N ARG A 157 -15.55 26.08 -2.45
CA ARG A 157 -16.79 25.71 -3.15
C ARG A 157 -17.25 26.79 -4.11
N ASP A 158 -17.23 28.04 -3.68
CA ASP A 158 -17.63 29.19 -4.49
C ASP A 158 -16.67 29.37 -5.68
N LEU A 159 -15.36 29.24 -5.47
CA LEU A 159 -14.37 29.32 -6.55
C LEU A 159 -14.54 28.20 -7.60
N VAL A 160 -14.81 26.96 -7.16
CA VAL A 160 -15.11 25.84 -8.06
C VAL A 160 -16.39 26.09 -8.86
N SER A 161 -17.45 26.63 -8.24
CA SER A 161 -18.69 26.96 -8.97
C SER A 161 -18.47 28.03 -10.04
N ARG A 162 -17.65 29.06 -9.75
CA ARG A 162 -17.31 30.12 -10.71
C ARG A 162 -16.49 29.58 -11.88
N LEU A 163 -15.54 28.68 -11.61
CA LEU A 163 -14.76 27.98 -12.63
C LEU A 163 -15.62 27.16 -13.60
N GLY A 164 -16.74 26.60 -13.13
CA GLY A 164 -17.68 25.85 -13.97
C GLY A 164 -18.56 26.73 -14.87
N ILE A 165 -18.78 28.00 -14.51
CA ILE A 165 -19.67 28.92 -15.22
C ILE A 165 -18.91 29.82 -16.19
N SER A 166 -17.68 30.22 -15.87
CA SER A 166 -16.92 31.15 -16.70
C SER A 166 -16.57 30.54 -18.06
N THR A 167 -16.60 31.36 -19.11
CA THR A 167 -16.16 30.99 -20.47
C THR A 167 -14.79 31.57 -20.80
N ASP A 168 -14.43 32.69 -20.16
CA ASP A 168 -13.23 33.46 -20.47
C ASP A 168 -11.96 32.80 -19.92
N ALA A 169 -10.95 32.66 -20.79
CA ALA A 169 -9.72 31.95 -20.46
C ALA A 169 -8.89 32.66 -19.38
N GLU A 170 -8.85 33.99 -19.42
CA GLU A 170 -8.08 34.81 -18.47
C GLU A 170 -8.71 34.78 -17.06
N GLU A 171 -10.03 34.83 -16.97
CA GLU A 171 -10.74 34.71 -15.69
C GLU A 171 -10.58 33.32 -15.08
N LYS A 172 -10.62 32.26 -15.90
CA LYS A 172 -10.33 30.89 -15.46
C LYS A 172 -8.94 30.75 -14.85
N GLU A 173 -7.93 31.33 -15.48
CA GLU A 173 -6.56 31.27 -14.96
C GLU A 173 -6.44 32.00 -13.61
N ASN A 174 -7.08 33.17 -13.47
CA ASN A 174 -7.09 33.92 -12.22
C ASN A 174 -7.82 33.17 -11.10
N LEU A 175 -8.97 32.56 -11.40
CA LEU A 175 -9.72 31.74 -10.44
C LEU A 175 -8.94 30.49 -10.01
N GLN A 176 -8.23 29.85 -10.95
CA GLN A 176 -7.36 28.72 -10.63
C GLN A 176 -6.21 29.12 -9.71
N LYS A 177 -5.58 30.28 -9.94
CA LYS A 177 -4.52 30.80 -9.06
C LYS A 177 -5.04 31.05 -7.64
N GLN A 178 -6.22 31.66 -7.51
CA GLN A 178 -6.84 31.91 -6.20
C GLN A 178 -7.20 30.61 -5.48
N LEU A 179 -7.74 29.63 -6.21
CA LEU A 179 -8.08 28.33 -5.67
C LEU A 179 -6.83 27.58 -5.18
N LEU A 180 -5.76 27.56 -5.98
CA LEU A 180 -4.48 26.95 -5.59
C LEU A 180 -3.88 27.62 -4.35
N GLN A 181 -3.93 28.95 -4.28
CA GLN A 181 -3.44 29.71 -3.13
C GLN A 181 -4.23 29.34 -1.86
N ARG A 182 -5.56 29.21 -1.97
CA ARG A 182 -6.42 28.82 -0.85
C ARG A 182 -6.14 27.37 -0.42
N GLU A 183 -5.98 26.45 -1.35
CA GLU A 183 -5.61 25.06 -1.07
C GLU A 183 -4.29 24.96 -0.32
N GLN A 184 -3.27 25.72 -0.73
CA GLN A 184 -1.97 25.75 -0.06
C GLN A 184 -2.07 26.28 1.37
N GLN A 185 -2.90 27.31 1.62
CA GLN A 185 -3.14 27.84 2.96
C GLN A 185 -3.85 26.83 3.87
N LEU A 186 -4.80 26.08 3.33
CA LEU A 186 -5.61 25.12 4.07
C LEU A 186 -4.87 23.79 4.32
N LEU A 187 -3.90 23.45 3.47
CA LEU A 187 -3.19 22.18 3.51
C LEU A 187 -2.63 21.79 4.89
N PRO A 188 -1.89 22.63 5.62
CA PRO A 188 -1.34 22.24 6.93
C PRO A 188 -2.45 21.95 7.97
N MET A 189 -3.54 22.72 7.96
CA MET A 189 -4.66 22.51 8.88
C MET A 189 -5.41 21.22 8.55
N TYR A 190 -5.70 20.98 7.27
CA TYR A 190 -6.41 19.77 6.83
C TYR A 190 -5.55 18.51 6.96
N HIS A 191 -4.22 18.63 6.87
CA HIS A 191 -3.33 17.52 7.19
C HIS A 191 -3.49 17.11 8.66
N GLN A 192 -3.53 18.07 9.59
CA GLN A 192 -3.80 17.78 11.01
C GLN A 192 -5.16 17.12 11.21
N VAL A 193 -6.20 17.60 10.52
CA VAL A 193 -7.54 17.00 10.58
C VAL A 193 -7.52 15.56 10.06
N ALA A 194 -6.79 15.27 8.99
CA ALA A 194 -6.67 13.91 8.47
C ALA A 194 -5.92 12.98 9.41
N LEU A 195 -4.88 13.47 10.10
CA LEU A 195 -4.22 12.71 11.18
C LEU A 195 -5.20 12.40 12.29
N THR A 196 -5.91 13.42 12.81
CA THR A 196 -6.92 13.20 13.85
C THR A 196 -8.03 12.24 13.38
N PHE A 197 -8.45 12.32 12.12
CA PHE A 197 -9.42 11.38 11.55
C PHE A 197 -8.90 9.94 11.52
N ALA A 198 -7.62 9.73 11.21
CA ALA A 198 -6.97 8.43 11.33
C ALA A 198 -6.89 7.97 12.79
N ASP A 199 -6.52 8.85 13.72
CA ASP A 199 -6.45 8.52 15.15
C ASP A 199 -7.82 8.14 15.72
N LEU A 200 -8.89 8.82 15.27
CA LEU A 200 -10.28 8.49 15.64
C LEU A 200 -10.66 7.06 15.23
N HIS A 201 -10.05 6.55 14.17
CA HIS A 201 -10.24 5.17 13.72
C HIS A 201 -9.54 4.14 14.59
N ASP A 202 -8.52 4.55 15.35
CA ASP A 202 -7.73 3.68 16.22
C ASP A 202 -8.12 3.83 17.70
N LEU A 203 -9.22 4.51 17.99
CA LEU A 203 -9.74 4.64 19.35
C LEU A 203 -10.16 3.28 19.92
N PRO A 204 -9.84 3.01 21.20
CA PRO A 204 -10.25 1.77 21.86
C PRO A 204 -11.77 1.62 21.93
N ALA A 205 -12.53 2.73 21.96
CA ALA A 205 -13.98 2.74 21.86
C ALA A 205 -14.48 2.04 20.58
N ARG A 206 -13.83 2.31 19.44
CA ARG A 206 -14.16 1.66 18.16
C ARG A 206 -13.82 0.16 18.20
N MET A 207 -12.73 -0.22 18.87
CA MET A 207 -12.35 -1.63 19.05
C MET A 207 -13.37 -2.39 19.92
N GLN A 208 -13.96 -1.73 20.91
CA GLN A 208 -15.02 -2.27 21.76
C GLN A 208 -16.33 -2.45 20.98
N GLU A 209 -16.76 -1.45 20.21
CA GLU A 209 -17.95 -1.55 19.34
C GLU A 209 -17.83 -2.66 18.29
N LYS A 210 -16.62 -2.91 17.79
CA LYS A 210 -16.33 -4.02 16.87
C LYS A 210 -16.24 -5.38 17.57
N GLY A 211 -16.34 -5.43 18.90
CA GLY A 211 -16.28 -6.66 19.69
C GLY A 211 -14.89 -7.30 19.74
N VAL A 212 -13.84 -6.54 19.42
CA VAL A 212 -12.45 -7.05 19.43
C VAL A 212 -11.89 -7.08 20.86
N ILE A 213 -12.36 -6.18 21.72
CA ILE A 213 -12.00 -6.10 23.15
C ILE A 213 -13.26 -6.16 24.02
N GLN A 214 -13.12 -6.67 25.25
CA GLN A 214 -14.25 -6.79 26.19
C GLN A 214 -14.59 -5.45 26.86
N ASP A 215 -13.56 -4.71 27.30
CA ASP A 215 -13.75 -3.40 27.93
C ASP A 215 -12.51 -2.52 27.79
N VAL A 216 -12.70 -1.19 27.88
CA VAL A 216 -11.63 -0.19 27.87
C VAL A 216 -11.33 0.23 29.30
N VAL A 217 -10.18 -0.20 29.83
CA VAL A 217 -9.81 0.07 31.22
C VAL A 217 -8.95 1.34 31.30
N PRO A 218 -9.34 2.36 32.09
CA PRO A 218 -8.49 3.51 32.34
C PRO A 218 -7.30 3.10 33.21
N TRP A 219 -6.11 3.54 32.83
CA TRP A 219 -4.91 3.35 33.64
C TRP A 219 -4.95 4.32 34.83
N ALA A 220 -4.86 3.79 36.05
CA ALA A 220 -4.82 4.54 37.30
C ALA A 220 -3.39 4.70 37.82
#